data_AF-A0A8S3WWM6-F1
#
_entry.id   AF-A0A8S3WWM6-F1
#
_cell.length_a   1.000
_cell.length_b   1.000
_cell.length_c   1.000
_cell.angle_alpha   90.00
_cell.angle_beta   90.00
_cell.angle_gamma   90.00
#
_symmetry.space_group_name_H-M   'P 1'
#
loop_
_entity.id
_entity.type
_entity.pdbx_description
1 polymer ?
#
loop_
_entity_poly.entity_id
_entity_poly.type
_entity_poly.pdbx_seq_one_letter_code
_entity_poly.pdbx_strand_id
1 'polypeptide(L)'
;MSKLRKCCVVGCNANNKTHRLFNFPKDDKLRELWLSFLVPVNIKLSGLSKEQLLNRYVCQKHFDRQQFDGVGNRLAHGYPCLFTAREMMHGIPLDSSTAHALSDHNYGLPIAVLEDSNDFTTNTIINSQDHISDHNYVLECNVEKGPPIEEPKNSKTDGHTCVTDTLQITKPVEIVPNLSIASSKAESRANKLTKDCRCFIRRMKNIAVKENKLEKPFSERFDAAKILSHNLLFNKSFGKMTQQAQDFLLMQLKMASKKKKAMRYTTNEKLLSLSLMKESPKGYRLLQKIFNLPTKRTLNRLAENIKFNVGLNDNIFELLKHKVKKWDTKKKLCSVLFDEVALTSHLTYDESQDEIIGFKDFGNEKEFKLCDHALVFMLKGVCSNWRQPIAYYFCEGTTAAAVVVRIFKDIITEVSQSGLIPLALVCDQGTTFRMAITMLKKDTTHRRNLNGKYNGK
;
A
#
# COMPACT_ATOMS: atom_id res chain seq x y z
N MET A 1 23.84 -52.41 -28.11
CA MET A 1 23.67 -50.98 -28.46
C MET A 1 22.77 -50.30 -27.43
N SER A 2 23.21 -49.23 -26.78
CA SER A 2 22.40 -48.53 -25.77
C SER A 2 21.19 -47.87 -26.41
N LYS A 3 19.99 -48.16 -25.90
CA LYS A 3 18.72 -47.60 -26.39
C LYS A 3 18.78 -46.07 -26.33
N LEU A 4 18.54 -45.39 -27.45
CA LEU A 4 18.56 -43.93 -27.53
C LEU A 4 17.43 -43.36 -26.65
N ARG A 5 17.77 -42.63 -25.59
CA ARG A 5 16.81 -41.99 -24.67
C ARG A 5 16.73 -40.50 -25.01
N LYS A 6 15.52 -39.97 -25.11
CA LYS A 6 15.24 -38.57 -25.47
C LYS A 6 14.59 -37.83 -24.31
N CYS A 7 14.82 -36.52 -24.25
CA CYS A 7 14.12 -35.61 -23.35
C CYS A 7 12.60 -35.61 -23.66
N CYS A 8 11.75 -35.55 -22.64
CA CYS A 8 10.30 -35.51 -22.80
C CYS A 8 9.71 -34.10 -22.88
N VAL A 9 10.52 -33.04 -22.81
CA VAL A 9 10.06 -31.66 -23.02
C VAL A 9 9.85 -31.40 -24.52
N VAL A 10 8.67 -30.90 -24.90
CA VAL A 10 8.34 -30.61 -26.30
C VAL A 10 9.30 -29.56 -26.88
N GLY A 11 9.78 -29.77 -28.10
CA GLY A 11 10.78 -28.92 -28.75
C GLY A 11 12.24 -29.15 -28.31
N CYS A 12 12.50 -30.07 -27.37
CA CYS A 12 13.87 -30.36 -26.93
C CYS A 12 14.49 -31.55 -27.68
N ASN A 13 15.55 -31.28 -28.44
CA ASN A 13 16.30 -32.31 -29.20
C ASN A 13 17.39 -33.03 -28.39
N ALA A 14 17.43 -32.84 -27.07
CA ALA A 14 18.43 -33.46 -26.19
C ALA A 14 18.19 -34.98 -26.05
N ASN A 15 19.30 -35.73 -26.02
CA ASN A 15 19.31 -37.18 -25.86
C ASN A 15 20.48 -37.60 -24.95
N ASN A 16 20.54 -38.89 -24.60
CA ASN A 16 21.57 -39.42 -23.70
C ASN A 16 23.01 -39.36 -24.23
N LYS A 17 23.23 -39.06 -25.52
CA LYS A 17 24.56 -38.80 -26.08
C LYS A 17 24.95 -37.32 -26.00
N THR A 18 23.98 -36.41 -25.98
CA THR A 18 24.24 -34.97 -26.04
C THR A 18 24.17 -34.29 -24.68
N HIS A 19 23.31 -34.74 -23.77
CA HIS A 19 23.11 -34.13 -22.46
C HIS A 19 22.85 -35.18 -21.39
N ARG A 20 23.16 -34.84 -20.13
CA ARG A 20 22.74 -35.66 -18.99
C ARG A 20 21.21 -35.65 -18.89
N LEU A 21 20.64 -36.84 -18.69
CA LEU A 21 19.21 -37.07 -18.55
C LEU A 21 18.88 -37.51 -17.13
N PHE A 22 17.78 -36.98 -16.59
CA PHE A 22 17.26 -37.31 -15.27
C PHE A 22 15.89 -37.95 -15.39
N ASN A 23 15.70 -39.06 -14.68
CA ASN A 23 14.42 -39.77 -14.63
C ASN A 23 13.44 -39.03 -13.73
N PHE A 24 12.15 -39.29 -13.92
CA PHE A 24 11.15 -38.86 -12.96
C PHE A 24 11.45 -39.39 -11.54
N PRO A 25 11.18 -38.59 -10.50
CA PRO A 25 11.38 -38.99 -9.12
C PRO A 25 10.59 -40.25 -8.75
N LYS A 26 11.17 -41.07 -7.86
CA LYS A 26 10.44 -42.17 -7.20
C LYS A 26 9.50 -41.68 -6.11
N ASP A 27 9.78 -40.52 -5.51
CA ASP A 27 8.92 -39.85 -4.54
C ASP A 27 7.67 -39.29 -5.23
N ASP A 28 6.50 -39.57 -4.67
CA ASP A 28 5.23 -39.23 -5.31
C ASP A 28 4.95 -37.73 -5.31
N LYS A 29 5.25 -37.03 -4.21
CA LYS A 29 5.04 -35.57 -4.10
C LYS A 29 5.94 -34.81 -5.08
N LEU A 30 7.21 -35.22 -5.18
CA LEU A 30 8.13 -34.58 -6.12
C LEU A 30 7.80 -34.92 -7.58
N ARG A 31 7.26 -36.13 -7.85
CA ARG A 31 6.80 -36.50 -9.18
C ARG A 31 5.59 -35.68 -9.61
N GLU A 32 4.62 -35.46 -8.72
CA GLU A 32 3.48 -34.57 -8.96
C GLU A 32 3.95 -33.15 -9.26
N LEU A 33 4.95 -32.65 -8.51
CA LEU A 33 5.57 -31.35 -8.79
C LEU A 33 6.25 -31.31 -10.16
N TRP A 34 6.93 -32.37 -10.59
CA TRP A 34 7.48 -32.43 -11.95
C TRP A 34 6.37 -32.41 -13.00
N LEU A 35 5.28 -33.15 -12.78
CA LEU A 35 4.14 -33.18 -13.69
C LEU A 35 3.45 -31.82 -13.79
N SER A 36 3.31 -31.05 -12.70
CA SER A 36 2.70 -29.72 -12.76
C SER A 36 3.44 -28.76 -13.69
N PHE A 37 4.76 -28.91 -13.84
CA PHE A 37 5.53 -28.13 -14.82
C PHE A 37 5.51 -28.74 -16.22
N LEU A 38 5.60 -30.07 -16.33
CA LEU A 38 5.81 -30.73 -17.61
C LEU A 38 4.53 -31.04 -18.39
N VAL A 39 3.38 -31.22 -17.72
CA VAL A 39 2.08 -31.52 -18.36
C VAL A 39 1.60 -30.36 -19.26
N PRO A 40 1.69 -29.08 -18.85
CA PRO A 40 1.33 -27.96 -19.72
C PRO A 40 2.11 -27.95 -21.04
N VAL A 41 3.38 -28.38 -21.01
CA VAL A 41 4.25 -28.39 -22.20
C VAL A 41 4.21 -29.74 -22.94
N ASN A 42 3.82 -30.83 -22.27
CA ASN A 42 3.65 -32.15 -22.85
C ASN A 42 2.45 -32.87 -22.23
N ILE A 43 1.27 -32.61 -22.80
CA ILE A 43 -0.02 -33.13 -22.34
C ILE A 43 -0.05 -34.67 -22.26
N LYS A 44 0.76 -35.36 -23.09
CA LYS A 44 0.85 -36.83 -23.13
C LYS A 44 1.38 -37.46 -21.82
N LEU A 45 1.88 -36.65 -20.89
CA LEU A 45 2.31 -37.10 -19.57
C LEU A 45 1.16 -37.27 -18.56
N SER A 46 0.01 -36.61 -18.77
CA SER A 46 -1.12 -36.58 -17.82
C SER A 46 -1.81 -37.94 -17.62
N GLY A 47 -1.69 -38.85 -18.59
CA GLY A 47 -2.35 -40.17 -18.57
C GLY A 47 -1.42 -41.37 -18.34
N LEU A 48 -0.16 -41.17 -17.94
CA LEU A 48 0.80 -42.26 -17.75
C LEU A 48 0.81 -42.78 -16.31
N SER A 49 0.90 -44.09 -16.15
CA SER A 49 1.10 -44.73 -14.84
C SER A 49 2.46 -44.38 -14.23
N LYS A 50 2.58 -44.56 -12.91
CA LYS A 50 3.81 -44.33 -12.13
C LYS A 50 5.03 -45.03 -12.75
N GLU A 51 4.86 -46.27 -13.17
CA GLU A 51 5.92 -47.10 -13.78
C GLU A 51 6.32 -46.60 -15.18
N GLN A 52 5.36 -46.12 -15.95
CA GLN A 52 5.61 -45.53 -17.27
C GLN A 52 6.33 -44.19 -17.15
N LEU A 53 6.01 -43.38 -16.15
CA LEU A 53 6.66 -42.08 -15.88
C LEU A 53 8.13 -42.24 -15.45
N LEU A 54 8.46 -43.28 -14.67
CA LEU A 54 9.85 -43.57 -14.25
C LEU A 54 10.80 -43.85 -15.43
N ASN A 55 10.24 -44.22 -16.58
CA ASN A 55 10.95 -44.44 -17.84
C ASN A 55 10.96 -43.21 -18.77
N ARG A 56 10.48 -42.05 -18.30
CA ARG A 56 10.61 -40.76 -18.99
C ARG A 56 11.76 -39.95 -18.41
N TYR A 57 12.35 -39.10 -19.25
CA TYR A 57 13.60 -38.40 -18.94
C TYR A 57 13.50 -36.92 -19.27
N VAL A 58 14.06 -36.07 -18.41
CA VAL A 58 14.23 -34.63 -18.64
C VAL A 58 15.72 -34.33 -18.67
N CYS A 59 16.19 -33.56 -19.66
CA CYS A 59 17.61 -33.21 -19.76
C CYS A 59 17.99 -32.06 -18.83
N GLN A 60 19.28 -31.96 -18.49
CA GLN A 60 19.82 -30.95 -17.58
C GLN A 60 19.52 -29.48 -17.97
N LYS A 61 19.18 -29.19 -19.22
CA LYS A 61 18.86 -27.82 -19.68
C LYS A 61 17.60 -27.23 -19.05
N HIS A 62 16.70 -28.10 -18.58
CA HIS A 62 15.44 -27.70 -18.00
C HIS A 62 15.51 -27.64 -16.47
N PHE A 63 16.70 -27.53 -15.90
CA PHE A 63 16.89 -27.40 -14.46
C PHE A 63 17.74 -26.15 -14.23
N ASP A 64 17.41 -25.40 -13.19
CA ASP A 64 18.28 -24.31 -12.73
C ASP A 64 19.60 -24.91 -12.19
N ARG A 65 20.71 -24.19 -12.40
CA ARG A 65 22.03 -24.54 -11.84
C ARG A 65 22.00 -24.75 -10.33
N GLN A 66 21.13 -24.04 -9.62
CA GLN A 66 20.95 -24.20 -8.17
C GLN A 66 20.30 -25.54 -7.76
N GLN A 67 19.70 -26.26 -8.71
CA GLN A 67 19.08 -27.58 -8.48
C GLN A 67 20.09 -28.73 -8.56
N PHE A 68 21.37 -28.41 -8.72
CA PHE A 68 22.47 -29.35 -8.76
C PHE A 68 23.45 -29.14 -7.61
N ASP A 69 24.10 -30.22 -7.18
CA ASP A 69 25.26 -30.13 -6.29
C ASP A 69 26.50 -29.61 -7.04
N GLY A 70 27.59 -29.36 -6.31
CA GLY A 70 28.85 -28.89 -6.88
C GLY A 70 29.52 -29.85 -7.88
N VAL A 71 28.98 -31.08 -8.04
CA VAL A 71 29.47 -32.12 -8.94
C VAL A 71 28.50 -32.34 -10.12
N GLY A 72 27.39 -31.58 -10.17
CA GLY A 72 26.40 -31.63 -11.25
C GLY A 72 25.36 -32.75 -11.13
N ASN A 73 25.22 -33.39 -9.96
CA ASN A 73 24.08 -34.29 -9.69
C ASN A 73 22.87 -33.48 -9.23
N ARG A 74 21.67 -33.91 -9.66
CA ARG A 74 20.42 -33.27 -9.24
C ARG A 74 20.22 -33.45 -7.73
N LEU A 75 19.92 -32.37 -7.02
CA LEU A 75 19.52 -32.42 -5.62
C LEU A 75 18.29 -33.30 -5.43
N ALA A 76 18.12 -33.90 -4.25
CA ALA A 76 17.01 -34.80 -3.97
C ALA A 76 15.64 -34.15 -4.25
N HIS A 77 15.47 -32.89 -3.83
CA HIS A 77 14.29 -32.06 -4.03
C HIS A 77 14.28 -31.28 -5.36
N GLY A 78 15.25 -31.53 -6.25
CA GLY A 78 15.39 -30.77 -7.48
C GLY A 78 14.26 -31.02 -8.49
N TYR A 79 13.79 -29.99 -9.16
CA TYR A 79 12.71 -30.09 -10.14
C TYR A 79 13.03 -29.30 -11.43
N PRO A 80 12.39 -29.64 -12.56
CA PRO A 80 12.60 -28.93 -13.80
C PRO A 80 12.00 -27.52 -13.75
N CYS A 81 12.79 -26.53 -14.14
CA CYS A 81 12.37 -25.16 -14.40
C CYS A 81 12.29 -24.98 -15.92
N LEU A 82 11.09 -24.83 -16.47
CA LEU A 82 10.90 -24.67 -17.92
C LEU A 82 11.18 -23.26 -18.44
N PHE A 83 11.54 -22.34 -17.54
CA PHE A 83 11.97 -21.01 -17.91
C PHE A 83 13.32 -21.05 -18.61
N THR A 84 13.43 -20.38 -19.75
CA THR A 84 14.69 -20.08 -20.40
C THR A 84 15.57 -19.23 -19.48
N ALA A 85 16.89 -19.32 -19.64
CA ALA A 85 17.84 -18.48 -18.89
C ALA A 85 17.56 -16.98 -19.03
N ARG A 86 16.92 -16.57 -20.14
CA ARG A 86 16.47 -15.20 -20.40
C ARG A 86 15.23 -14.83 -19.56
N GLU A 87 14.22 -15.69 -19.50
CA GLU A 87 13.03 -15.50 -18.65
C GLU A 87 13.38 -15.45 -17.16
N MET A 88 14.33 -16.27 -16.72
CA MET A 88 14.83 -16.25 -15.35
C MET A 88 15.62 -14.96 -15.03
N MET A 89 16.35 -14.41 -16.00
CA MET A 89 17.13 -13.18 -15.82
C MET A 89 16.24 -11.92 -15.83
N HIS A 90 15.15 -11.92 -16.59
CA HIS A 90 14.30 -10.75 -16.78
C HIS A 90 12.96 -10.81 -16.03
N GLY A 91 12.56 -11.96 -15.48
CA GLY A 91 11.33 -12.12 -14.71
C GLY A 91 10.04 -11.96 -15.52
N ILE A 92 10.12 -12.07 -16.85
CA ILE A 92 9.00 -11.93 -17.79
C ILE A 92 9.02 -13.18 -18.70
N PRO A 93 7.93 -13.97 -18.77
CA PRO A 93 7.80 -15.05 -19.75
C PRO A 93 7.91 -14.48 -21.17
N LEU A 94 8.65 -15.14 -22.06
CA LEU A 94 8.75 -14.69 -23.45
C LEU A 94 7.40 -14.95 -24.14
N ASP A 95 6.81 -13.91 -24.72
CA ASP A 95 5.52 -13.96 -25.40
C ASP A 95 5.46 -15.15 -26.37
N SER A 96 4.53 -16.07 -26.09
CA SER A 96 4.20 -17.19 -26.94
C SER A 96 3.38 -16.71 -28.13
N SER A 97 4.03 -16.11 -29.12
CA SER A 97 3.48 -15.96 -30.46
C SER A 97 3.49 -17.30 -31.20
N THR A 98 2.82 -18.30 -30.63
CA THR A 98 2.34 -19.50 -31.33
C THR A 98 1.09 -20.00 -30.64
N ALA A 99 0.00 -20.02 -31.40
CA ALA A 99 -1.32 -20.43 -30.96
C ALA A 99 -1.32 -21.83 -30.31
N HIS A 100 -1.53 -21.88 -29.00
CA HIS A 100 -2.29 -22.94 -28.33
C HIS A 100 -2.74 -22.44 -26.96
N ALA A 101 -4.05 -22.50 -26.75
CA ALA A 101 -4.73 -22.09 -25.53
C ALA A 101 -4.13 -22.73 -24.26
N LEU A 102 -3.66 -21.90 -23.33
CA LEU A 102 -3.48 -22.24 -21.92
C LEU A 102 -3.83 -21.01 -21.07
N SER A 103 -5.12 -20.69 -21.04
CA SER A 103 -5.70 -19.93 -19.94
C SER A 103 -5.95 -20.89 -18.79
N ASP A 104 -5.30 -20.68 -17.65
CA ASP A 104 -5.80 -21.25 -16.38
C ASP A 104 -5.25 -20.52 -15.13
N HIS A 105 -5.29 -19.19 -15.18
CA HIS A 105 -5.26 -18.38 -13.97
C HIS A 105 -6.56 -17.61 -13.86
N ASN A 106 -7.58 -18.35 -13.43
CA ASN A 106 -8.92 -17.87 -13.14
C ASN A 106 -8.91 -17.03 -11.84
N TYR A 107 -8.87 -15.71 -11.99
CA TYR A 107 -9.59 -14.76 -11.13
C TYR A 107 -10.55 -13.99 -12.06
N GLY A 108 -11.75 -14.52 -12.24
CA GLY A 108 -12.83 -13.85 -12.95
C GLY A 108 -13.80 -14.86 -13.54
N LEU A 109 -14.99 -14.98 -12.96
CA LEU A 109 -16.11 -15.67 -13.61
C LEU A 109 -16.32 -15.08 -15.02
N PRO A 110 -16.45 -15.92 -16.08
CA PRO A 110 -16.92 -15.45 -17.36
C PRO A 110 -18.41 -15.10 -17.27
N ILE A 111 -18.78 -13.93 -17.77
CA ILE A 111 -20.14 -13.66 -18.23
C ILE A 111 -20.39 -14.64 -19.38
N ALA A 112 -21.38 -15.52 -19.21
CA ALA A 112 -21.90 -16.32 -20.31
C ALA A 112 -22.59 -15.39 -21.30
N VAL A 113 -22.07 -15.30 -22.53
CA VAL A 113 -22.85 -14.87 -23.69
C VAL A 113 -23.05 -16.14 -24.52
N LEU A 114 -24.28 -16.63 -24.53
CA LEU A 114 -24.78 -17.57 -25.52
C LEU A 114 -25.13 -16.76 -26.77
N GLU A 115 -24.62 -17.21 -27.92
CA GLU A 115 -25.05 -16.78 -29.24
C GLU A 115 -26.38 -17.45 -29.63
N ASP A 116 -27.13 -16.68 -30.43
CA ASP A 116 -28.11 -17.03 -31.46
C ASP A 116 -29.54 -17.47 -31.10
N SER A 117 -30.50 -16.58 -31.40
CA SER A 117 -31.34 -16.74 -32.60
C SER A 117 -32.24 -15.52 -32.89
N ASN A 118 -32.26 -15.16 -34.19
CA ASN A 118 -33.34 -14.56 -34.97
C ASN A 118 -33.81 -13.11 -34.70
N ASP A 119 -33.45 -12.26 -35.67
CA ASP A 119 -34.36 -11.62 -36.64
C ASP A 119 -34.24 -10.10 -36.81
N PHE A 120 -33.84 -9.77 -38.05
CA PHE A 120 -34.34 -8.70 -38.91
C PHE A 120 -34.22 -7.21 -38.49
N THR A 121 -33.41 -6.54 -39.33
CA THR A 121 -33.62 -5.23 -39.99
C THR A 121 -33.24 -3.91 -39.32
N THR A 122 -32.16 -3.37 -39.91
CA THR A 122 -31.98 -2.00 -40.45
C THR A 122 -31.76 -0.80 -39.51
N ASN A 123 -30.57 -0.22 -39.73
CA ASN A 123 -30.24 1.21 -39.76
C ASN A 123 -30.34 1.99 -38.44
N THR A 124 -29.19 2.43 -37.91
CA THR A 124 -28.64 3.77 -38.20
C THR A 124 -27.33 3.99 -37.41
N ILE A 125 -26.32 4.47 -38.12
CA ILE A 125 -25.01 4.91 -37.65
C ILE A 125 -25.15 6.07 -36.65
N ILE A 126 -24.37 6.08 -35.56
CA ILE A 126 -23.56 7.22 -35.08
C ILE A 126 -22.55 6.73 -34.04
N ASN A 127 -21.29 7.04 -34.30
CA ASN A 127 -20.14 6.93 -33.40
C ASN A 127 -20.33 7.74 -32.12
N SER A 128 -20.00 7.15 -30.96
CA SER A 128 -19.23 7.85 -29.91
C SER A 128 -18.52 6.82 -29.03
N GLN A 129 -17.20 6.88 -29.05
CA GLN A 129 -16.34 6.24 -28.05
C GLN A 129 -16.60 6.92 -26.71
N ASP A 130 -16.85 6.16 -25.64
CA ASP A 130 -16.47 6.59 -24.30
C ASP A 130 -16.08 5.39 -23.44
N HIS A 131 -14.81 5.45 -23.04
CA HIS A 131 -14.12 4.50 -22.18
C HIS A 131 -14.63 4.59 -20.75
N ILE A 132 -15.00 3.43 -20.21
CA ILE A 132 -15.14 3.17 -18.78
C ILE A 132 -13.76 3.34 -18.12
N SER A 133 -13.64 4.24 -17.15
CA SER A 133 -12.45 4.36 -16.30
C SER A 133 -12.81 4.12 -14.83
N ASP A 134 -12.17 3.08 -14.30
CA ASP A 134 -12.20 2.67 -12.91
C ASP A 134 -11.44 3.64 -11.99
N HIS A 135 -11.85 3.56 -10.72
CA HIS A 135 -11.44 4.34 -9.57
C HIS A 135 -9.93 4.53 -9.43
N ASN A 136 -9.51 5.80 -9.38
CA ASN A 136 -8.17 6.22 -8.99
C ASN A 136 -8.27 7.07 -7.71
N TYR A 137 -7.79 6.54 -6.58
CA TYR A 137 -7.48 7.37 -5.40
C TYR A 137 -6.13 8.05 -5.65
N VAL A 138 -6.17 9.28 -6.16
CA VAL A 138 -5.00 10.16 -6.26
C VAL A 138 -5.16 11.30 -5.26
N LEU A 139 -4.20 11.43 -4.34
CA LEU A 139 -3.96 12.65 -3.58
C LEU A 139 -3.22 13.63 -4.51
N GLU A 140 -3.88 14.68 -4.95
CA GLU A 140 -3.24 15.77 -5.69
C GLU A 140 -2.51 16.71 -4.72
N CYS A 141 -1.18 16.79 -4.86
CA CYS A 141 -0.39 17.92 -4.39
C CYS A 141 -0.21 18.89 -5.56
N ASN A 142 -0.83 20.08 -5.47
CA ASN A 142 -0.62 21.15 -6.43
C ASN A 142 0.66 21.93 -6.09
N VAL A 143 1.52 22.12 -7.09
CA VAL A 143 2.60 23.11 -7.08
C VAL A 143 2.12 24.29 -7.93
N GLU A 144 1.94 25.46 -7.30
CA GLU A 144 1.66 26.71 -8.01
C GLU A 144 2.91 27.18 -8.76
N LYS A 145 2.73 27.59 -10.02
CA LYS A 145 3.78 28.17 -10.87
C LYS A 145 3.88 29.67 -10.58
N GLY A 146 5.04 30.14 -10.12
CA GLY A 146 5.45 31.54 -10.15
C GLY A 146 6.13 31.93 -11.48
N PRO A 147 6.20 33.23 -11.84
CA PRO A 147 6.56 33.71 -13.18
C PRO A 147 8.08 33.71 -13.46
N PRO A 148 8.49 33.91 -14.72
CA PRO A 148 9.85 33.63 -15.20
C PRO A 148 10.82 34.78 -14.89
N ILE A 149 12.09 34.45 -14.62
CA ILE A 149 13.17 35.44 -14.51
C ILE A 149 14.30 35.05 -15.47
N GLU A 150 14.71 36.05 -16.25
CA GLU A 150 15.68 36.06 -17.34
C GLU A 150 17.12 35.74 -16.91
N GLU A 151 17.90 35.19 -17.83
CA GLU A 151 19.34 34.96 -17.69
C GLU A 151 20.14 36.29 -17.72
N PRO A 152 21.13 36.51 -16.84
CA PRO A 152 22.05 37.62 -16.98
C PRO A 152 23.32 37.24 -17.75
N LYS A 153 23.69 38.15 -18.65
CA LYS A 153 24.94 38.23 -19.39
C LYS A 153 26.10 38.63 -18.47
N ASN A 154 27.28 38.22 -18.92
CA ASN A 154 28.61 38.43 -18.36
C ASN A 154 29.09 39.89 -18.53
N SER A 155 29.53 40.57 -17.45
CA SER A 155 30.54 41.64 -17.55
C SER A 155 31.31 41.84 -16.23
N LYS A 156 32.63 41.94 -16.39
CA LYS A 156 33.64 42.21 -15.36
C LYS A 156 33.61 43.68 -14.95
N THR A 157 33.94 43.99 -13.68
CA THR A 157 35.02 44.91 -13.26
C THR A 157 35.19 44.94 -11.74
N ASP A 158 36.46 44.87 -11.33
CA ASP A 158 37.19 45.55 -10.26
C ASP A 158 36.77 45.45 -8.76
N GLY A 159 37.62 44.72 -8.03
CA GLY A 159 38.37 45.17 -6.87
C GLY A 159 37.65 45.92 -5.74
N HIS A 160 37.36 45.22 -4.64
CA HIS A 160 38.00 45.49 -3.35
C HIS A 160 37.62 44.44 -2.28
N THR A 161 38.60 44.25 -1.40
CA THR A 161 38.75 43.40 -0.21
C THR A 161 37.52 43.35 0.71
N CYS A 162 37.15 42.16 1.22
CA CYS A 162 36.23 42.04 2.35
C CYS A 162 36.73 41.00 3.38
N VAL A 163 36.89 41.51 4.59
CA VAL A 163 37.23 40.86 5.86
C VAL A 163 36.00 40.10 6.36
N THR A 164 36.19 38.88 6.87
CA THR A 164 35.14 38.16 7.60
C THR A 164 35.41 38.29 9.09
N ASP A 165 34.53 39.02 9.78
CA ASP A 165 34.45 39.02 11.24
C ASP A 165 33.01 38.77 11.69
N THR A 166 32.93 38.15 12.86
CA THR A 166 31.79 37.41 13.41
C THR A 166 31.07 38.27 14.46
N LEU A 167 29.73 38.33 14.49
CA LEU A 167 28.93 38.86 15.62
C LEU A 167 27.63 38.05 15.71
N GLN A 168 27.42 37.15 16.68
CA GLN A 168 27.03 37.34 18.09
C GLN A 168 25.81 38.26 18.31
N ILE A 169 24.71 37.66 18.80
CA ILE A 169 23.62 38.34 19.51
C ILE A 169 23.85 38.11 21.01
N THR A 170 24.01 39.19 21.76
CA THR A 170 24.03 39.25 23.22
C THR A 170 22.69 39.76 23.75
N LYS A 171 22.28 39.27 24.93
CA LYS A 171 21.76 40.11 26.02
C LYS A 171 22.26 39.59 27.37
N PRO A 172 22.57 40.47 28.34
CA PRO A 172 23.35 40.13 29.54
C PRO A 172 22.46 39.96 30.78
N VAL A 173 22.92 39.16 31.74
CA VAL A 173 22.52 39.25 33.15
C VAL A 173 23.79 39.24 33.99
N GLU A 174 24.00 40.33 34.72
CA GLU A 174 25.07 40.52 35.71
C GLU A 174 24.71 39.82 37.02
N ILE A 175 25.67 39.09 37.61
CA ILE A 175 25.78 38.93 39.07
C ILE A 175 27.28 39.05 39.43
N VAL A 176 27.56 40.02 40.29
CA VAL A 176 28.86 40.41 40.89
C VAL A 176 29.23 39.44 42.07
N PRO A 177 30.41 39.52 42.71
CA PRO A 177 31.32 38.39 42.81
C PRO A 177 31.64 37.95 44.26
N ASN A 178 32.44 36.88 44.34
CA ASN A 178 33.38 36.53 45.41
C ASN A 178 32.86 36.09 46.79
N LEU A 179 33.31 34.89 47.19
CA LEU A 179 34.01 34.61 48.47
C LEU A 179 34.78 33.29 48.26
N SER A 180 36.06 33.37 47.90
CA SER A 180 37.24 33.22 48.77
C SER A 180 37.51 31.76 49.21
N ILE A 181 38.69 31.24 48.85
CA ILE A 181 39.80 30.93 49.77
C ILE A 181 40.94 30.25 49.00
N ALA A 182 42.09 30.93 49.03
CA ALA A 182 43.48 30.46 49.11
C ALA A 182 43.88 29.22 48.30
N SER A 183 44.56 29.39 47.16
CA SER A 183 46.01 29.59 47.03
C SER A 183 46.87 28.32 47.19
N SER A 184 47.53 28.02 46.07
CA SER A 184 48.87 27.42 45.94
C SER A 184 48.99 25.89 45.90
N LYS A 185 49.62 25.45 44.79
CA LYS A 185 50.22 24.14 44.49
C LYS A 185 49.33 23.05 43.83
N ALA A 186 48.84 23.31 42.61
CA ALA A 186 48.59 22.23 41.64
C ALA A 186 48.55 22.65 40.15
N GLU A 187 48.93 23.88 39.80
CA GLU A 187 48.96 24.32 38.39
C GLU A 187 50.24 23.85 37.69
N SER A 188 50.30 22.56 37.37
CA SER A 188 51.16 22.06 36.28
C SER A 188 50.72 20.73 35.67
N ARG A 189 49.53 20.20 36.00
CA ARG A 189 49.11 18.86 35.53
C ARG A 189 47.75 18.75 34.82
N ALA A 190 47.04 19.85 34.56
CA ALA A 190 45.67 19.80 34.07
C ALA A 190 45.48 20.03 32.55
N ASN A 191 46.47 19.69 31.69
CA ASN A 191 46.28 19.73 30.23
C ASN A 191 46.94 18.57 29.47
N LYS A 192 47.06 17.39 30.08
CA LYS A 192 47.43 16.16 29.37
C LYS A 192 46.23 15.23 29.35
N LEU A 193 45.61 15.08 28.17
CA LEU A 193 44.67 13.98 27.91
C LEU A 193 45.27 12.68 28.45
N THR A 194 44.47 11.89 29.17
CA THR A 194 44.89 10.56 29.64
C THR A 194 45.38 9.72 28.46
N LYS A 195 46.30 8.78 28.73
CA LYS A 195 46.87 7.90 27.70
C LYS A 195 45.75 7.21 26.92
N ASP A 196 44.69 6.80 27.61
CA ASP A 196 43.52 6.15 27.03
C ASP A 196 42.70 7.06 26.12
N CYS A 197 42.45 8.31 26.53
CA CYS A 197 41.78 9.30 25.66
C CYS A 197 42.60 9.61 24.40
N ARG A 198 43.94 9.70 24.51
CA ARG A 198 44.81 9.87 23.33
C ARG A 198 44.79 8.66 22.42
N CYS A 199 44.86 7.45 22.98
CA CYS A 199 44.75 6.21 22.21
C CYS A 199 43.38 6.08 21.51
N PHE A 200 42.30 6.47 22.18
CA PHE A 200 40.95 6.48 21.61
C PHE A 200 40.84 7.48 20.45
N ILE A 201 41.26 8.73 20.64
CA ILE A 201 41.25 9.75 19.57
C ILE A 201 42.12 9.31 18.40
N ARG A 202 43.29 8.71 18.65
CA ARG A 202 44.17 8.20 17.59
C ARG A 202 43.53 7.04 16.82
N ARG A 203 42.83 6.13 17.53
CA ARG A 203 42.06 5.03 16.93
C ARG A 203 40.89 5.55 16.10
N MET A 204 40.13 6.52 16.60
CA MET A 204 39.03 7.17 15.86
C MET A 204 39.54 7.91 14.62
N LYS A 205 40.66 8.65 14.73
CA LYS A 205 41.31 9.29 13.56
C LYS A 205 41.78 8.26 12.55
N ASN A 206 42.37 7.15 12.99
CA ASN A 206 42.82 6.08 12.09
C ASN A 206 41.66 5.35 11.41
N ILE A 207 40.52 5.18 12.10
CA ILE A 207 39.29 4.64 11.50
C ILE A 207 38.74 5.62 10.46
N ALA A 208 38.63 6.92 10.79
CA ALA A 208 38.19 7.94 9.86
C ALA A 208 39.11 8.07 8.63
N VAL A 209 40.43 7.98 8.81
CA VAL A 209 41.41 7.98 7.71
C VAL A 209 41.34 6.69 6.89
N LYS A 210 41.10 5.52 7.51
CA LYS A 210 40.90 4.27 6.78
C LYS A 210 39.60 4.28 5.97
N GLU A 211 38.50 4.80 6.51
CA GLU A 211 37.24 4.95 5.78
C GLU A 211 37.38 5.97 4.63
N ASN A 212 38.02 7.12 4.87
CA ASN A 212 38.29 8.11 3.83
C ASN A 212 39.30 7.65 2.75
N LYS A 213 40.17 6.68 3.03
CA LYS A 213 41.05 6.07 2.03
C LYS A 213 40.36 5.01 1.17
N LEU A 214 39.23 4.47 1.64
CA LEU A 214 38.40 3.49 0.91
C LEU A 214 37.28 4.17 0.12
N GLU A 215 36.82 5.35 0.54
CA GLU A 215 35.89 6.17 -0.23
C GLU A 215 36.63 7.02 -1.27
N LYS A 216 36.21 6.93 -2.54
CA LYS A 216 36.72 7.80 -3.61
C LYS A 216 36.59 9.28 -3.22
N PRO A 217 37.48 10.18 -3.67
CA PRO A 217 37.39 11.61 -3.37
C PRO A 217 36.01 12.17 -3.78
N PHE A 218 35.53 13.17 -3.05
CA PHE A 218 34.18 13.75 -3.25
C PHE A 218 33.92 14.13 -4.72
N SER A 219 34.92 14.68 -5.41
CA SER A 219 34.83 15.00 -6.84
C SER A 219 34.53 13.77 -7.69
N GLU A 220 35.26 12.67 -7.53
CA GLU A 220 35.02 11.45 -8.29
C GLU A 220 33.66 10.81 -7.95
N ARG A 221 33.21 10.90 -6.69
CA ARG A 221 31.87 10.46 -6.29
C ARG A 221 30.79 11.34 -6.92
N PHE A 222 31.03 12.64 -7.00
CA PHE A 222 30.14 13.60 -7.63
C PHE A 222 30.09 13.42 -9.15
N ASP A 223 31.23 13.16 -9.79
CA ASP A 223 31.31 12.88 -11.22
C ASP A 223 30.67 11.53 -11.57
N ALA A 224 30.91 10.49 -10.76
CA ALA A 224 30.22 9.19 -10.90
C ALA A 224 28.71 9.32 -10.65
N ALA A 225 28.29 10.15 -9.68
CA ALA A 225 26.89 10.45 -9.42
C ALA A 225 26.26 11.26 -10.55
N LYS A 226 26.98 12.19 -11.18
CA LYS A 226 26.56 12.90 -12.41
C LYS A 226 26.38 11.94 -13.58
N ILE A 227 27.31 11.00 -13.78
CA ILE A 227 27.22 9.99 -14.84
C ILE A 227 26.00 9.08 -14.62
N LEU A 228 25.73 8.67 -13.37
CA LEU A 228 24.53 7.92 -13.00
C LEU A 228 23.24 8.77 -13.12
N SER A 229 23.28 10.05 -12.72
CA SER A 229 22.14 10.96 -12.83
C SER A 229 21.83 11.34 -14.27
N HIS A 230 22.78 11.18 -15.19
CA HIS A 230 22.61 11.39 -16.63
C HIS A 230 22.37 10.09 -17.42
N ASN A 231 22.00 8.99 -16.77
CA ASN A 231 21.45 7.86 -17.51
C ASN A 231 20.06 8.25 -18.06
N LEU A 232 20.06 8.85 -19.25
CA LEU A 232 18.87 9.35 -19.95
C LEU A 232 17.76 8.30 -20.04
N LEU A 233 18.13 7.03 -20.20
CA LEU A 233 17.18 5.93 -20.25
C LEU A 233 16.53 5.66 -18.89
N PHE A 234 17.30 5.68 -17.79
CA PHE A 234 16.75 5.54 -16.45
C PHE A 234 15.79 6.69 -16.13
N ASN A 235 16.20 7.95 -16.30
CA ASN A 235 15.34 9.09 -15.99
C ASN A 235 14.08 9.14 -16.87
N LYS A 236 14.21 8.80 -18.15
CA LYS A 236 13.07 8.74 -19.08
C LYS A 236 12.11 7.60 -18.71
N SER A 237 12.62 6.47 -18.24
CA SER A 237 11.78 5.32 -17.83
C SER A 237 11.17 5.53 -16.45
N PHE A 238 11.97 6.01 -15.50
CA PHE A 238 11.55 6.34 -14.14
C PHE A 238 10.47 7.42 -14.13
N GLY A 239 10.63 8.49 -14.92
CA GLY A 239 9.64 9.54 -15.04
C GLY A 239 8.31 9.10 -15.68
N LYS A 240 8.27 7.97 -16.39
CA LYS A 240 7.04 7.37 -16.92
C LYS A 240 6.31 6.50 -15.89
N MET A 241 6.96 6.11 -14.80
CA MET A 241 6.35 5.29 -13.76
C MET A 241 5.37 6.12 -12.92
N THR A 242 4.40 5.47 -12.29
CA THR A 242 3.52 6.13 -11.31
C THR A 242 4.32 6.59 -10.09
N GLN A 243 3.84 7.63 -9.40
CA GLN A 243 4.53 8.16 -8.21
C GLN A 243 4.74 7.07 -7.15
N GLN A 244 3.76 6.19 -6.94
CA GLN A 244 3.84 5.09 -5.99
C GLN A 244 4.92 4.08 -6.37
N ALA A 245 5.07 3.78 -7.66
CA ALA A 245 6.11 2.87 -8.14
C ALA A 245 7.50 3.49 -8.05
N GLN A 246 7.60 4.80 -8.32
CA GLN A 246 8.82 5.58 -8.10
C GLN A 246 9.21 5.57 -6.62
N ASP A 247 8.28 5.91 -5.72
CA ASP A 247 8.48 5.91 -4.27
C ASP A 247 8.92 4.53 -3.76
N PHE A 248 8.28 3.46 -4.25
CA PHE A 248 8.64 2.09 -3.90
C PHE A 248 10.06 1.74 -4.35
N LEU A 249 10.43 2.06 -5.59
CA LEU A 249 11.75 1.76 -6.13
C LEU A 249 12.84 2.54 -5.37
N LEU A 250 12.64 3.84 -5.17
CA LEU A 250 13.54 4.68 -4.39
C LEU A 250 13.69 4.17 -2.95
N MET A 251 12.59 3.74 -2.34
CA MET A 251 12.61 3.09 -1.02
C MET A 251 13.48 1.83 -1.04
N GLN A 252 13.35 0.96 -2.04
CA GLN A 252 14.19 -0.25 -2.14
C GLN A 252 15.68 0.11 -2.24
N LEU A 253 16.04 1.03 -3.13
CA LEU A 253 17.42 1.46 -3.35
C LEU A 253 18.02 2.12 -2.09
N LYS A 254 17.27 3.01 -1.44
CA LYS A 254 17.67 3.69 -0.20
C LYS A 254 17.89 2.73 0.97
N MET A 255 17.20 1.60 0.99
CA MET A 255 17.30 0.60 2.06
C MET A 255 18.22 -0.58 1.74
N ALA A 256 18.62 -0.76 0.48
CA ALA A 256 19.39 -1.93 0.02
C ALA A 256 20.66 -2.18 0.84
N SER A 257 21.42 -1.12 1.16
CA SER A 257 22.66 -1.22 1.92
C SER A 257 22.47 -1.08 3.44
N LYS A 258 21.23 -0.92 3.92
CA LYS A 258 20.94 -0.66 5.33
C LYS A 258 20.62 -1.93 6.09
N LYS A 259 21.12 -2.02 7.32
CA LYS A 259 20.74 -3.08 8.27
C LYS A 259 19.25 -2.93 8.63
N LYS A 260 18.57 -4.05 8.93
CA LYS A 260 17.13 -4.06 9.29
C LYS A 260 16.72 -3.04 10.36
N LYS A 261 17.53 -2.89 11.42
CA LYS A 261 17.26 -1.93 12.51
C LYS A 261 17.52 -0.46 12.14
N ALA A 262 18.24 -0.21 11.04
CA ALA A 262 18.60 1.13 10.57
C ALA A 262 17.68 1.64 9.44
N MET A 263 16.71 0.85 9.00
CA MET A 263 15.75 1.27 7.97
C MET A 263 14.79 2.32 8.53
N ARG A 264 14.69 3.46 7.85
CA ARG A 264 13.85 4.60 8.25
C ARG A 264 12.93 4.99 7.10
N TYR A 265 11.65 4.75 7.31
CA TYR A 265 10.63 4.96 6.29
C TYR A 265 9.96 6.34 6.43
N THR A 266 9.72 7.00 5.29
CA THR A 266 8.92 8.23 5.21
C THR A 266 7.44 7.93 5.43
N THR A 267 6.62 8.97 5.59
CA THR A 267 5.16 8.79 5.76
C THR A 267 4.54 8.19 4.50
N ASN A 268 4.88 8.67 3.31
CA ASN A 268 4.36 8.15 2.03
C ASN A 268 4.76 6.68 1.81
N GLU A 269 6.01 6.32 2.11
CA GLU A 269 6.50 4.94 2.04
C GLU A 269 5.70 4.01 2.97
N LYS A 270 5.39 4.48 4.18
CA LYS A 270 4.55 3.74 5.13
C LYS A 270 3.09 3.68 4.69
N LEU A 271 2.53 4.75 4.11
CA LEU A 271 1.16 4.78 3.60
C LEU A 271 0.99 3.81 2.44
N LEU A 272 1.91 3.82 1.47
CA LEU A 272 1.94 2.85 0.38
C LEU A 272 2.00 1.41 0.90
N SER A 273 2.88 1.17 1.88
CA SER A 273 3.02 -0.14 2.52
C SER A 273 1.77 -0.54 3.32
N LEU A 274 1.11 0.42 3.97
CA LEU A 274 -0.14 0.21 4.70
C LEU A 274 -1.27 -0.18 3.74
N SER A 275 -1.39 0.49 2.60
CA SER A 275 -2.36 0.15 1.55
C SER A 275 -2.15 -1.29 1.07
N LEU A 276 -0.91 -1.68 0.73
CA LEU A 276 -0.59 -3.05 0.34
C LEU A 276 -0.92 -4.07 1.44
N MET A 277 -0.63 -3.74 2.70
CA MET A 277 -0.93 -4.61 3.84
C MET A 277 -2.43 -4.78 4.06
N LYS A 278 -3.23 -3.72 3.88
CA LYS A 278 -4.68 -3.74 4.04
C LYS A 278 -5.36 -4.54 2.93
N GLU A 279 -4.85 -4.44 1.71
CA GLU A 279 -5.35 -5.20 0.56
C GLU A 279 -5.08 -6.70 0.72
N SER A 280 -3.85 -7.07 1.09
CA SER A 280 -3.50 -8.47 1.32
C SER A 280 -2.45 -8.62 2.41
N PRO A 281 -2.85 -8.93 3.66
CA PRO A 281 -1.89 -9.18 4.74
C PRO A 281 -0.97 -10.38 4.45
N LYS A 282 -1.49 -11.41 3.77
CA LYS A 282 -0.70 -12.59 3.37
C LYS A 282 0.29 -12.24 2.26
N GLY A 283 -0.17 -11.52 1.22
CA GLY A 283 0.69 -11.04 0.14
C GLY A 283 1.78 -10.11 0.67
N TYR A 284 1.43 -9.19 1.57
CA TYR A 284 2.39 -8.30 2.21
C TYR A 284 3.49 -9.04 2.99
N ARG A 285 3.15 -10.11 3.72
CA ARG A 285 4.15 -10.95 4.40
C ARG A 285 5.10 -11.64 3.43
N LEU A 286 4.61 -12.05 2.25
CA LEU A 286 5.47 -12.60 1.20
C LEU A 286 6.39 -11.50 0.64
N LEU A 287 5.83 -10.36 0.27
CA LEU A 287 6.58 -9.22 -0.25
C LEU A 287 7.64 -8.73 0.73
N GLN A 288 7.37 -8.74 2.03
CA GLN A 288 8.34 -8.35 3.07
C GLN A 288 9.56 -9.29 3.17
N LYS A 289 9.46 -10.53 2.67
CA LYS A 289 10.62 -11.43 2.56
C LYS A 289 11.51 -11.10 1.37
N ILE A 290 10.92 -10.49 0.34
CA ILE A 290 11.57 -10.19 -0.94
C ILE A 290 12.10 -8.75 -0.95
N PHE A 291 11.33 -7.81 -0.38
CA PHE A 291 11.55 -6.38 -0.42
C PHE A 291 11.74 -5.78 0.98
N ASN A 292 12.43 -4.64 1.03
CA ASN A 292 12.66 -3.86 2.23
C ASN A 292 11.40 -3.09 2.65
N LEU A 293 10.45 -3.78 3.28
CA LEU A 293 9.15 -3.20 3.67
C LEU A 293 8.99 -3.01 5.20
N PRO A 294 8.26 -1.97 5.63
CA PRO A 294 7.95 -1.74 7.05
C PRO A 294 7.35 -2.95 7.76
N THR A 295 7.68 -3.11 9.03
CA THR A 295 7.06 -4.19 9.83
C THR A 295 5.58 -3.91 10.08
N LYS A 296 4.78 -4.98 10.25
CA LYS A 296 3.37 -4.85 10.65
C LYS A 296 3.19 -3.95 11.87
N ARG A 297 4.07 -4.07 12.87
CA ARG A 297 4.07 -3.20 14.07
C ARG A 297 4.23 -1.72 13.73
N THR A 298 5.09 -1.39 12.77
CA THR A 298 5.29 0.00 12.33
C THR A 298 4.05 0.55 11.64
N LEU A 299 3.38 -0.28 10.83
CA LEU A 299 2.16 0.09 10.11
C LEU A 299 0.95 0.20 11.05
N ASN A 300 0.82 -0.72 12.02
CA ASN A 300 -0.22 -0.65 13.04
C ASN A 300 -0.10 0.62 13.87
N ARG A 301 1.11 0.97 14.34
CA ARG A 301 1.35 2.23 15.05
C ARG A 301 1.00 3.48 14.22
N LEU A 302 1.16 3.40 12.90
CA LEU A 302 0.71 4.51 12.03
C LEU A 302 -0.82 4.58 11.98
N ALA A 303 -1.50 3.45 11.91
CA ALA A 303 -2.96 3.37 11.88
C ALA A 303 -3.61 3.73 13.22
N GLU A 304 -2.96 3.41 14.35
CA GLU A 304 -3.39 3.76 15.71
C GLU A 304 -3.52 5.28 15.93
N ASN A 305 -2.85 6.10 15.11
CA ASN A 305 -3.01 7.55 15.17
C ASN A 305 -4.41 8.03 14.74
N ILE A 306 -5.18 7.17 14.04
CA ILE A 306 -6.53 7.50 13.57
C ILE A 306 -7.52 6.84 14.51
N LYS A 307 -8.16 7.65 15.35
CA LYS A 307 -9.20 7.18 16.29
C LYS A 307 -10.57 7.20 15.61
N PHE A 308 -11.33 6.13 15.83
CA PHE A 308 -12.72 5.99 15.36
C PHE A 308 -13.61 5.73 16.56
N ASN A 309 -14.16 6.80 17.14
CA ASN A 309 -15.07 6.70 18.28
C ASN A 309 -16.50 6.42 17.80
N VAL A 310 -17.35 5.97 18.73
CA VAL A 310 -18.78 5.78 18.51
C VAL A 310 -19.42 7.12 18.12
N GLY A 311 -20.33 7.08 17.15
CA GLY A 311 -21.04 8.24 16.64
C GLY A 311 -20.45 8.83 15.37
N LEU A 312 -20.68 10.13 15.17
CA LEU A 312 -20.17 10.89 14.02
C LEU A 312 -18.64 11.02 14.10
N ASN A 313 -17.96 10.79 12.98
CA ASN A 313 -16.51 10.94 12.94
C ASN A 313 -16.09 12.32 12.38
N ASP A 314 -15.68 13.21 13.27
CA ASP A 314 -15.27 14.58 12.91
C ASP A 314 -14.14 14.63 11.88
N ASN A 315 -13.14 13.75 12.01
CA ASN A 315 -12.02 13.69 11.07
C ASN A 315 -12.49 13.37 9.64
N ILE A 316 -13.50 12.50 9.51
CA ILE A 316 -14.10 12.17 8.20
C ILE A 316 -14.86 13.38 7.66
N PHE A 317 -15.66 14.05 8.49
CA PHE A 317 -16.45 15.21 8.06
C PHE A 317 -15.59 16.43 7.72
N GLU A 318 -14.49 16.67 8.44
CA GLU A 318 -13.53 17.70 8.10
C GLU A 318 -12.86 17.43 6.75
N LEU A 319 -12.48 16.17 6.48
CA LEU A 319 -11.95 15.76 5.19
C LEU A 319 -12.98 15.90 4.07
N LEU A 320 -14.24 15.53 4.32
CA LEU A 320 -15.34 15.69 3.37
C LEU A 320 -15.58 17.17 3.07
N LYS A 321 -15.64 18.04 4.09
CA LYS A 321 -15.75 19.51 3.95
C LYS A 321 -14.68 20.04 3.01
N HIS A 322 -13.43 19.59 3.16
CA HIS A 322 -12.34 20.01 2.28
C HIS A 322 -12.49 19.50 0.84
N LYS A 323 -12.84 18.23 0.65
CA LYS A 323 -12.99 17.62 -0.69
C LYS A 323 -14.17 18.20 -1.47
N VAL A 324 -15.30 18.41 -0.79
CA VAL A 324 -16.56 18.85 -1.39
C VAL A 324 -16.49 20.27 -1.95
N LYS A 325 -15.57 21.13 -1.46
CA LYS A 325 -15.33 22.46 -2.03
C LYS A 325 -15.02 22.43 -3.53
N LYS A 326 -14.28 21.41 -3.98
CA LYS A 326 -13.88 21.23 -5.38
C LYS A 326 -14.91 20.46 -6.21
N TRP A 327 -15.99 19.97 -5.61
CA TRP A 327 -16.98 19.16 -6.31
C TRP A 327 -18.03 20.03 -7.01
N ASP A 328 -18.49 19.56 -8.16
CA ASP A 328 -19.65 20.08 -8.84
C ASP A 328 -20.95 19.66 -8.12
N THR A 329 -22.05 20.32 -8.43
CA THR A 329 -23.33 20.08 -7.76
C THR A 329 -23.82 18.64 -7.92
N LYS A 330 -23.62 17.99 -9.07
CA LYS A 330 -24.10 16.62 -9.29
C LYS A 330 -23.36 15.62 -8.39
N LYS A 331 -22.06 15.81 -8.18
CA LYS A 331 -21.25 14.96 -7.30
C LYS A 331 -21.59 15.14 -5.81
N LYS A 332 -22.13 16.29 -5.43
CA LYS A 332 -22.59 16.60 -4.05
C LYS A 332 -23.90 15.92 -3.67
N LEU A 333 -24.72 15.50 -4.64
CA LEU A 333 -25.96 14.78 -4.40
C LEU A 333 -25.66 13.39 -3.83
N CYS A 334 -26.17 13.11 -2.63
CA CYS A 334 -25.92 11.85 -1.95
C CYS A 334 -27.18 11.29 -1.27
N SER A 335 -27.18 9.99 -1.05
CA SER A 335 -28.14 9.28 -0.19
C SER A 335 -27.42 8.82 1.06
N VAL A 336 -28.15 8.82 2.18
CA VAL A 336 -27.68 8.24 3.43
C VAL A 336 -28.26 6.82 3.52
N LEU A 337 -27.36 5.85 3.47
CA LEU A 337 -27.65 4.44 3.68
C LEU A 337 -27.41 4.11 5.15
N PHE A 338 -28.28 3.30 5.74
CA PHE A 338 -28.06 2.78 7.08
C PHE A 338 -28.67 1.40 7.25
N ASP A 339 -28.05 0.61 8.13
CA ASP A 339 -28.47 -0.74 8.44
C ASP A 339 -27.96 -1.19 9.81
N GLU A 340 -28.59 -2.22 10.38
CA GLU A 340 -28.16 -2.90 11.61
C GLU A 340 -27.32 -4.13 11.25
N VAL A 341 -26.09 -4.19 11.76
CA VAL A 341 -25.16 -5.30 11.53
C VAL A 341 -25.02 -6.11 12.80
N ALA A 342 -25.35 -7.40 12.76
CA ALA A 342 -25.18 -8.30 13.90
C ALA A 342 -23.70 -8.44 14.29
N LEU A 343 -23.45 -8.40 15.59
CA LEU A 343 -22.15 -8.56 16.24
C LEU A 343 -22.17 -9.75 17.20
N THR A 344 -20.99 -10.30 17.49
CA THR A 344 -20.86 -11.23 18.61
C THR A 344 -20.73 -10.43 19.90
N SER A 345 -21.71 -10.56 20.80
CA SER A 345 -21.67 -9.88 22.09
C SER A 345 -20.47 -10.33 22.92
N HIS A 346 -19.59 -9.38 23.23
CA HIS A 346 -18.39 -9.62 24.02
C HIS A 346 -17.87 -8.32 24.64
N LEU A 347 -17.36 -8.39 25.86
CA LEU A 347 -16.67 -7.27 26.50
C LEU A 347 -15.17 -7.39 26.29
N THR A 348 -14.56 -6.33 25.77
CA THR A 348 -13.11 -6.23 25.59
C THR A 348 -12.60 -5.01 26.31
N TYR A 349 -11.51 -5.16 27.06
CA TYR A 349 -10.82 -4.04 27.67
C TYR A 349 -9.76 -3.47 26.73
N ASP A 350 -9.88 -2.20 26.36
CA ASP A 350 -8.87 -1.46 25.61
C ASP A 350 -7.91 -0.76 26.57
N GLU A 351 -6.73 -1.36 26.77
CA GLU A 351 -5.67 -0.82 27.62
C GLU A 351 -5.21 0.59 27.20
N SER A 352 -5.35 0.94 25.92
CA SER A 352 -4.86 2.23 25.40
C SER A 352 -5.77 3.39 25.73
N GLN A 353 -7.07 3.14 25.86
CA GLN A 353 -8.09 4.14 26.23
C GLN A 353 -8.57 3.99 27.67
N ASP A 354 -8.13 2.94 28.38
CA ASP A 354 -8.61 2.59 29.72
C ASP A 354 -10.15 2.44 29.73
N GLU A 355 -10.68 1.71 28.75
CA GLU A 355 -12.12 1.59 28.52
C GLU A 355 -12.55 0.14 28.28
N ILE A 356 -13.71 -0.22 28.83
CA ILE A 356 -14.40 -1.46 28.49
C ILE A 356 -15.35 -1.19 27.31
N ILE A 357 -15.07 -1.88 26.20
CA ILE A 357 -15.82 -1.87 24.94
C ILE A 357 -16.77 -3.08 24.90
N GLY A 358 -17.91 -2.92 24.23
CA GLY A 358 -18.92 -3.99 24.08
C GLY A 358 -20.24 -3.71 24.79
N PHE A 359 -20.41 -2.49 25.29
CA PHE A 359 -21.66 -1.99 25.82
C PHE A 359 -22.47 -1.26 24.75
N LYS A 360 -23.79 -1.21 24.95
CA LYS A 360 -24.71 -0.37 24.20
C LYS A 360 -24.30 1.10 24.35
N ASP A 361 -24.11 1.76 23.22
CA ASP A 361 -23.52 3.09 23.17
C ASP A 361 -24.03 3.87 21.95
N PHE A 362 -24.75 4.96 22.21
CA PHE A 362 -25.21 5.93 21.21
C PHE A 362 -24.39 7.23 21.21
N GLY A 363 -23.16 7.19 21.71
CA GLY A 363 -22.23 8.32 21.84
C GLY A 363 -22.44 9.10 23.13
N ASN A 364 -23.59 9.75 23.28
CA ASN A 364 -23.92 10.54 24.47
C ASN A 364 -24.63 9.72 25.56
N GLU A 365 -25.09 8.52 25.22
CA GLU A 365 -25.87 7.64 26.07
C GLU A 365 -25.25 6.24 26.02
N LYS A 366 -24.46 5.94 27.05
CA LYS A 366 -23.87 4.62 27.26
C LYS A 366 -24.66 3.90 28.35
N GLU A 367 -25.14 2.71 28.02
CA GLU A 367 -25.86 1.84 28.95
C GLU A 367 -25.01 0.59 29.21
N PHE A 368 -24.90 0.15 30.47
CA PHE A 368 -24.17 -1.07 30.84
C PHE A 368 -24.93 -2.36 30.49
N LYS A 369 -25.36 -2.46 29.24
CA LYS A 369 -25.95 -3.64 28.62
C LYS A 369 -25.07 -4.08 27.46
N LEU A 370 -24.95 -5.38 27.24
CA LEU A 370 -24.14 -5.90 26.15
C LEU A 370 -24.75 -5.49 24.81
N CYS A 371 -23.92 -5.01 23.90
CA CYS A 371 -24.34 -4.82 22.52
C CYS A 371 -24.26 -6.15 21.75
N ASP A 372 -25.20 -6.36 20.85
CA ASP A 372 -25.25 -7.50 19.92
C ASP A 372 -25.40 -7.03 18.46
N HIS A 373 -25.61 -5.74 18.22
CA HIS A 373 -25.69 -5.14 16.89
C HIS A 373 -24.91 -3.82 16.83
N ALA A 374 -24.53 -3.42 15.62
CA ALA A 374 -24.06 -2.08 15.31
C ALA A 374 -24.97 -1.43 14.27
N LEU A 375 -25.51 -0.26 14.59
CA LEU A 375 -26.21 0.60 13.64
C LEU A 375 -25.18 1.44 12.87
N VAL A 376 -25.04 1.18 11.57
CA VAL A 376 -23.99 1.79 10.73
C VAL A 376 -24.59 2.72 9.69
N PHE A 377 -23.94 3.86 9.45
CA PHE A 377 -24.33 4.86 8.47
C PHE A 377 -23.26 5.09 7.42
N MET A 378 -23.68 5.15 6.15
CA MET A 378 -22.81 5.37 5.00
C MET A 378 -23.44 6.37 4.02
N LEU A 379 -22.63 7.27 3.49
CA LEU A 379 -23.01 8.13 2.36
C LEU A 379 -22.72 7.43 1.04
N LYS A 380 -23.63 7.57 0.08
CA LYS A 380 -23.46 7.13 -1.31
C LYS A 380 -23.80 8.25 -2.26
N GLY A 381 -22.89 8.56 -3.18
CA GLY A 381 -23.17 9.49 -4.28
C GLY A 381 -24.31 8.98 -5.16
N VAL A 382 -25.25 9.86 -5.52
CA VAL A 382 -26.38 9.51 -6.39
C VAL A 382 -25.95 9.48 -7.84
N CYS A 383 -25.37 10.59 -8.31
CA CYS A 383 -24.89 10.74 -9.69
C CYS A 383 -23.43 10.30 -9.86
N SER A 384 -22.78 9.78 -8.82
CA SER A 384 -21.36 9.43 -8.83
C SER A 384 -21.07 8.23 -7.93
N ASN A 385 -20.08 7.41 -8.29
CA ASN A 385 -19.81 6.15 -7.62
C ASN A 385 -18.84 6.27 -6.44
N TRP A 386 -19.12 7.16 -5.47
CA TRP A 386 -18.35 7.22 -4.22
C TRP A 386 -19.19 6.76 -3.03
N ARG A 387 -18.52 6.20 -2.03
CA ARG A 387 -19.10 5.73 -0.76
C ARG A 387 -18.23 6.15 0.41
N GLN A 388 -18.81 6.49 1.54
CA GLN A 388 -18.07 6.86 2.75
C GLN A 388 -18.88 6.47 4.01
N PRO A 389 -18.42 5.51 4.81
CA PRO A 389 -18.92 5.32 6.17
C PRO A 389 -18.71 6.59 6.99
N ILE A 390 -19.73 7.02 7.73
CA ILE A 390 -19.70 8.31 8.46
C ILE A 390 -19.97 8.19 9.96
N ALA A 391 -20.71 7.16 10.38
CA ALA A 391 -21.03 6.95 11.78
C ALA A 391 -21.37 5.49 12.05
N TYR A 392 -21.16 5.08 13.30
CA TYR A 392 -21.64 3.81 13.82
C TYR A 392 -22.04 3.96 15.29
N TYR A 393 -23.00 3.15 15.73
CA TYR A 393 -23.49 3.11 17.12
C TYR A 393 -23.69 1.67 17.56
N PHE A 394 -23.52 1.38 18.86
CA PHE A 394 -23.71 0.04 19.40
C PHE A 394 -25.10 -0.10 20.02
N CYS A 395 -25.86 -1.09 19.58
CA CYS A 395 -27.22 -1.35 20.05
C CYS A 395 -27.40 -2.77 20.58
N GLU A 396 -28.47 -2.94 21.37
CA GLU A 396 -28.99 -4.22 21.86
C GLU A 396 -30.30 -4.48 21.12
N GLY A 397 -30.30 -5.46 20.22
CA GLY A 397 -31.37 -5.71 19.26
C GLY A 397 -31.72 -4.48 18.42
N THR A 398 -33.02 -4.24 18.27
CA THR A 398 -33.54 -3.13 17.45
C THR A 398 -33.44 -1.80 18.19
N THR A 399 -32.91 -0.77 17.52
CA THR A 399 -32.79 0.58 18.09
C THR A 399 -34.15 1.29 18.18
N ALA A 400 -34.54 1.80 19.34
CA ALA A 400 -35.82 2.50 19.54
C ALA A 400 -36.02 3.68 18.55
N ALA A 401 -37.24 3.82 18.01
CA ALA A 401 -37.52 4.77 16.93
C ALA A 401 -37.18 6.22 17.29
N ALA A 402 -37.42 6.63 18.54
CA ALA A 402 -37.07 7.98 19.02
C ALA A 402 -35.56 8.26 18.95
N VAL A 403 -34.73 7.28 19.30
CA VAL A 403 -33.26 7.37 19.23
C VAL A 403 -32.81 7.47 17.78
N VAL A 404 -33.36 6.63 16.90
CA VAL A 404 -33.09 6.68 15.45
C VAL A 404 -33.44 8.05 14.86
N VAL A 405 -34.58 8.62 15.23
CA VAL A 405 -34.99 9.97 14.77
C VAL A 405 -34.00 11.04 15.22
N ARG A 406 -33.47 10.98 16.44
CA ARG A 406 -32.42 11.89 16.92
C ARG A 406 -31.16 11.75 16.05
N ILE A 407 -30.67 10.51 15.90
CA ILE A 407 -29.47 10.22 15.10
C ILE A 407 -29.61 10.71 13.66
N PHE A 408 -30.79 10.54 13.03
CA PHE A 408 -31.03 11.06 11.69
C PHE A 408 -30.91 12.59 11.63
N LYS A 409 -31.45 13.32 12.62
CA LYS A 409 -31.35 14.78 12.66
C LYS A 409 -29.90 15.22 12.77
N ASP A 410 -29.10 14.56 13.60
CA ASP A 410 -27.69 14.87 13.78
C ASP A 410 -26.88 14.58 12.51
N ILE A 411 -27.04 13.39 11.93
CA ILE A 411 -26.35 12.98 10.70
C ILE A 411 -26.69 13.91 9.53
N ILE A 412 -27.97 14.17 9.28
CA ILE A 412 -28.40 15.00 8.15
C ILE A 412 -27.91 16.44 8.32
N THR A 413 -27.88 16.93 9.55
CA THR A 413 -27.32 18.25 9.86
C THR A 413 -25.83 18.29 9.52
N GLU A 414 -25.03 17.34 9.99
CA GLU A 414 -23.58 17.33 9.74
C GLU A 414 -23.24 17.11 8.25
N VAL A 415 -23.98 16.24 7.57
CA VAL A 415 -23.84 16.02 6.12
C VAL A 415 -24.17 17.30 5.33
N SER A 416 -25.20 18.03 5.73
CA SER A 416 -25.55 19.31 5.08
C SER A 416 -24.46 20.36 5.35
N GLN A 417 -23.94 20.43 6.58
CA GLN A 417 -22.84 21.33 6.94
C GLN A 417 -21.54 20.98 6.22
N SER A 418 -21.36 19.73 5.76
CA SER A 418 -20.21 19.37 4.94
C SER A 418 -20.28 19.87 3.49
N GLY A 419 -21.38 20.54 3.11
CA GLY A 419 -21.63 21.02 1.76
C GLY A 419 -22.17 19.96 0.80
N LEU A 420 -22.52 18.78 1.33
CA LEU A 420 -23.22 17.74 0.57
C LEU A 420 -24.73 18.01 0.58
N ILE A 421 -25.44 17.41 -0.36
CA ILE A 421 -26.87 17.57 -0.52
C ILE A 421 -27.52 16.19 -0.32
N PRO A 422 -27.99 15.87 0.90
CA PRO A 422 -28.67 14.60 1.16
C PRO A 422 -30.07 14.62 0.53
N LEU A 423 -30.36 13.66 -0.34
CA LEU A 423 -31.63 13.56 -1.07
C LEU A 423 -32.56 12.48 -0.52
N ALA A 424 -32.00 11.40 0.01
CA ALA A 424 -32.77 10.25 0.46
C ALA A 424 -32.12 9.56 1.67
N LEU A 425 -32.98 8.99 2.51
CA LEU A 425 -32.64 7.99 3.52
C LEU A 425 -33.00 6.61 2.94
N VAL A 426 -32.09 5.64 3.03
CA VAL A 426 -32.27 4.29 2.48
C VAL A 426 -31.92 3.26 3.56
N CYS A 427 -32.84 2.35 3.82
CA CYS A 427 -32.71 1.26 4.79
C CYS A 427 -33.51 0.04 4.38
N ASP A 428 -33.41 -1.01 5.18
CA ASP A 428 -34.26 -2.20 5.09
C ASP A 428 -35.71 -1.93 5.57
N GLN A 429 -36.50 -3.00 5.72
CA GLN A 429 -37.90 -2.92 6.14
C GLN A 429 -38.11 -3.05 7.66
N GLY A 430 -37.07 -2.85 8.48
CA GLY A 430 -37.14 -2.91 9.94
C GLY A 430 -38.30 -2.09 10.50
N THR A 431 -39.09 -2.70 11.38
CA THR A 431 -40.30 -2.07 11.97
C THR A 431 -39.97 -0.74 12.64
N THR A 432 -38.85 -0.68 13.35
CA THR A 432 -38.45 0.51 14.08
C THR A 432 -37.98 1.64 13.16
N PHE A 433 -37.34 1.32 12.02
CA PHE A 433 -37.00 2.32 11.00
C PHE A 433 -38.24 2.87 10.31
N ARG A 434 -39.21 1.99 9.97
CA ARG A 434 -40.51 2.42 9.42
C ARG A 434 -41.24 3.35 10.38
N MET A 435 -41.19 3.06 11.68
CA MET A 435 -41.75 3.92 12.73
C MET A 435 -41.02 5.27 12.80
N ALA A 436 -39.68 5.27 12.82
CA ALA A 436 -38.86 6.49 12.86
C ALA A 436 -39.13 7.42 11.66
N ILE A 437 -39.21 6.87 10.44
CA ILE A 437 -39.57 7.63 9.23
C ILE A 437 -40.99 8.20 9.33
N THR A 438 -41.93 7.42 9.87
CA THR A 438 -43.31 7.86 10.08
C THR A 438 -43.39 9.00 11.09
N MET A 439 -42.61 8.95 12.17
CA MET A 439 -42.48 10.04 13.14
C MET A 439 -41.94 11.32 12.49
N LEU A 440 -40.88 11.22 11.67
CA LEU A 440 -40.35 12.37 10.93
C LEU A 440 -41.37 12.99 9.96
N LYS A 441 -42.18 12.16 9.29
CA LYS A 441 -43.27 12.63 8.42
C LYS A 441 -44.33 13.39 9.23
N LYS A 442 -44.77 12.84 10.37
CA LYS A 442 -45.72 13.50 11.27
C LYS A 442 -45.19 14.83 11.80
N ASP A 443 -43.95 14.87 12.28
CA ASP A 443 -43.27 16.08 12.74
C ASP A 443 -43.23 17.16 11.63
N THR A 444 -43.03 16.75 10.38
CA THR A 444 -42.98 17.67 9.23
C THR A 444 -44.36 18.23 8.92
N THR A 445 -45.40 17.39 8.92
CA THR A 445 -46.79 17.82 8.71
C THR A 445 -47.23 18.77 9.82
N HIS A 446 -46.94 18.44 11.08
CA HIS A 446 -47.28 19.31 12.21
C HIS A 446 -46.60 20.70 12.09
N ARG A 447 -45.31 20.75 11.75
CA ARG A 447 -44.60 22.01 11.52
C ARG A 447 -45.14 22.81 10.33
N ARG A 448 -45.61 22.16 9.26
CA ARG A 448 -46.25 22.86 8.13
C ARG A 448 -47.58 23.49 8.52
N ASN A 449 -48.38 22.77 9.30
CA ASN A 449 -49.66 23.24 9.80
C ASN A 449 -49.48 24.46 10.72
N LEU A 450 -48.52 24.41 11.65
CA LEU A 450 -48.20 25.54 12.52
C LEU A 450 -47.70 26.77 11.76
N ASN A 451 -46.93 26.57 10.68
CA ASN A 451 -46.39 27.66 9.87
C ASN A 451 -47.33 28.18 8.78
N GLY A 452 -48.60 27.74 8.75
CA GLY A 452 -49.60 28.18 7.77
C GLY A 452 -49.27 27.79 6.31
N LYS A 453 -48.29 26.90 6.08
CA LYS A 453 -47.89 26.45 4.74
C LYS A 453 -48.70 25.21 4.35
N TYR A 454 -49.99 25.41 4.05
CA TYR A 454 -50.79 24.42 3.36
C TYR A 454 -50.37 24.39 1.88
N ASN A 455 -49.71 23.32 1.45
CA ASN A 455 -49.81 22.90 0.05
C ASN A 455 -50.97 21.92 0.01
N GLY A 456 -52.17 22.43 -0.29
CA GLY A 456 -53.29 21.60 -0.66
C GLY A 456 -52.89 20.72 -1.84
N LYS A 457 -53.04 19.41 -1.65
CA LYS A 457 -53.31 18.48 -2.74
C LYS A 457 -54.58 17.74 -2.39
#